data_AF-A0A8J5IWL2-F1
#
_entry.id   AF-A0A8J5IWL2-F1
#
_cell.length_a   1.000
_cell.length_b   1.000
_cell.length_c   1.000
_cell.angle_alpha   90.00
_cell.angle_beta   90.00
_cell.angle_gamma   90.00
#
_symmetry.space_group_name_H-M   'P 1'
#
loop_
_entity.id
_entity.type
_entity.pdbx_description
1 polymer ?
#
loop_
_entity_poly.entity_id
_entity_poly.type
_entity_poly.pdbx_seq_one_letter_code
_entity_poly.pdbx_strand_id
1 'polypeptide(L)'
;MEDFFELVGSFDYVKAKVSIALLTSSMAEFTKAKLLFGSYIQQYPRLSVIFRNDFISGGLTRLNRHDLSLQASRRRMLARYRNYALLSTMESWHQHVVWVDADITVIPPGLLLKMVQSGRDILEPMCVRNIRGKWLNYDANAWVGQRKVRSATDKNFVPGPLNAWSFHNLPDKSKPFVPLDSVGGTMLYVRADIHRQGVMFPAHYAIGSDWGREGYDGIETEGLCYIAHFLGYECWGMPHDAIQHVW
;
A
#
# COMPACT_ATOMS: atom_id res chain seq x y z
N MET A 1 4.67 17.69 1.58
CA MET A 1 5.00 17.56 0.14
C MET A 1 6.40 18.04 -0.16
N GLU A 2 6.87 19.17 0.39
CA GLU A 2 8.29 19.59 0.26
C GLU A 2 9.26 18.48 0.68
N ASP A 3 8.94 17.75 1.75
CA ASP A 3 9.66 16.57 2.25
C ASP A 3 9.64 15.34 1.31
N PHE A 4 8.71 15.22 0.35
CA PHE A 4 8.55 13.98 -0.42
C PHE A 4 9.74 13.68 -1.35
N PHE A 5 10.29 14.69 -2.03
CA PHE A 5 11.47 14.48 -2.88
C PHE A 5 12.76 14.43 -2.08
N GLU A 6 12.80 14.99 -0.88
CA GLU A 6 13.90 14.78 0.06
C GLU A 6 13.92 13.32 0.52
N LEU A 7 12.74 12.80 0.91
CA LEU A 7 12.53 11.41 1.26
C LEU A 7 12.91 10.44 0.12
N VAL A 8 12.32 10.59 -1.07
CA VAL A 8 12.63 9.71 -2.21
C VAL A 8 14.07 9.93 -2.70
N GLY A 9 14.56 11.17 -2.62
CA GLY A 9 15.93 11.52 -2.96
C GLY A 9 16.98 10.95 -2.01
N SER A 10 16.58 10.53 -0.80
CA SER A 10 17.45 9.90 0.18
C SER A 10 17.75 8.43 -0.10
N PHE A 11 17.05 7.80 -1.05
CA PHE A 11 17.27 6.38 -1.34
C PHE A 11 18.67 6.15 -1.93
N ASP A 12 19.35 5.10 -1.47
CA ASP A 12 20.61 4.59 -2.01
C ASP A 12 20.36 3.85 -3.34
N TYR A 13 19.69 4.52 -4.28
CA TYR A 13 19.30 3.98 -5.57
C TYR A 13 19.44 5.03 -6.66
N VAL A 14 19.86 4.59 -7.85
CA VAL A 14 20.20 5.51 -8.94
C VAL A 14 18.94 6.20 -9.46
N LYS A 15 18.82 7.52 -9.28
CA LYS A 15 17.66 8.34 -9.72
C LYS A 15 17.32 8.15 -11.20
N ALA A 16 18.32 7.97 -12.07
CA ALA A 16 18.14 7.70 -13.49
C ALA A 16 17.37 6.39 -13.80
N LYS A 17 17.18 5.53 -12.80
CA LYS A 17 16.41 4.28 -12.87
C LYS A 17 15.07 4.34 -12.13
N VAL A 18 14.65 5.53 -11.68
CA VAL A 18 13.44 5.72 -10.88
C VAL A 18 12.47 6.62 -11.63
N SER A 19 11.25 6.14 -11.88
CA SER A 19 10.12 7.01 -12.21
C SER A 19 9.28 7.26 -10.98
N ILE A 20 8.70 8.45 -10.85
CA ILE A 20 7.83 8.81 -9.73
C ILE A 20 6.45 9.19 -10.26
N ALA A 21 5.41 8.59 -9.67
CA ALA A 21 4.02 8.94 -9.93
C ALA A 21 3.32 9.36 -8.63
N LEU A 22 2.56 10.45 -8.69
CA LEU A 22 1.68 10.89 -7.62
C LEU A 22 0.26 11.04 -8.17
N LEU A 23 -0.71 10.46 -7.49
CA LEU A 23 -2.13 10.70 -7.75
C LEU A 23 -2.75 11.42 -6.55
N THR A 24 -3.50 12.49 -6.82
CA THR A 24 -4.26 13.20 -5.79
C THR A 24 -5.66 13.55 -6.25
N SER A 25 -6.61 13.54 -5.31
CA SER A 25 -7.99 13.99 -5.52
C SER A 25 -8.24 15.44 -5.11
N SER A 26 -7.20 16.16 -4.67
CA SER A 26 -7.26 17.57 -4.32
C SER A 26 -6.60 18.41 -5.41
N MET A 27 -7.34 19.32 -6.03
CA MET A 27 -6.80 20.22 -7.06
C MET A 27 -5.72 21.15 -6.48
N ALA A 28 -5.87 21.57 -5.23
CA ALA A 28 -4.85 22.38 -4.55
C ALA A 28 -3.54 21.60 -4.36
N GLU A 29 -3.62 20.33 -3.96
CA GLU A 29 -2.43 19.47 -3.84
C GLU A 29 -1.85 19.12 -5.21
N PHE A 30 -2.68 18.94 -6.24
CA PHE A 30 -2.22 18.72 -7.61
C PHE A 30 -1.38 19.89 -8.12
N THR A 31 -1.83 21.13 -7.92
CA THR A 31 -1.10 22.33 -8.34
C THR A 31 0.26 22.42 -7.63
N LYS A 32 0.29 22.18 -6.31
CA LYS A 32 1.54 22.14 -5.54
C LYS A 32 2.49 21.04 -6.03
N ALA A 33 1.97 19.83 -6.20
CA ALA A 33 2.74 18.69 -6.69
C ALA A 33 3.32 18.97 -8.09
N LYS A 34 2.53 19.55 -9.00
CA LYS A 34 2.98 19.88 -10.35
C LYS A 34 4.15 20.87 -10.33
N LEU A 35 4.09 21.90 -9.50
CA LEU A 35 5.19 22.86 -9.35
C LEU A 35 6.44 22.18 -8.79
N LEU A 36 6.28 21.41 -7.71
CA LEU A 36 7.39 20.69 -7.07
C LEU A 36 8.04 19.70 -8.04
N PHE A 37 7.27 18.85 -8.73
CA PHE A 37 7.77 17.90 -9.72
C PHE A 37 8.52 18.62 -10.85
N GLY A 38 8.08 19.82 -11.23
CA GLY A 38 8.76 20.68 -12.20
C GLY A 38 10.22 20.99 -11.85
N SER A 39 10.54 21.13 -10.56
CA SER A 39 11.91 21.38 -10.08
C SER A 39 12.85 20.16 -10.20
N TYR A 40 12.30 18.96 -10.40
CA TYR A 40 13.06 17.70 -10.42
C TYR A 40 13.10 17.01 -11.80
N ILE A 41 12.56 17.63 -12.85
CA ILE A 41 12.44 17.02 -14.19
C ILE A 41 13.79 16.58 -14.80
N GLN A 42 14.89 17.22 -14.40
CA GLN A 42 16.24 16.87 -14.87
C GLN A 42 16.90 15.74 -14.06
N GLN A 43 16.32 15.35 -12.92
CA GLN A 43 16.90 14.34 -12.02
C GLN A 43 16.33 12.94 -12.23
N TYR A 44 15.11 12.84 -12.75
CA TYR A 44 14.39 11.57 -12.94
C TYR A 44 13.96 11.41 -14.39
N PRO A 45 14.04 10.19 -14.97
CA PRO A 45 13.64 9.93 -16.36
C PRO A 45 12.15 10.18 -16.61
N ARG A 46 11.31 10.00 -15.58
CA ARG A 46 9.87 10.24 -15.69
C ARG A 46 9.26 10.64 -14.36
N LEU A 47 8.48 11.71 -14.42
CA LEU A 47 7.70 12.26 -13.33
C LEU A 47 6.24 12.40 -13.79
N SER A 48 5.29 11.91 -13.02
CA SER A 48 3.87 11.94 -13.36
C SER A 48 3.04 12.44 -12.19
N VAL A 49 2.22 13.47 -12.41
CA VAL A 49 1.25 13.98 -11.45
C VAL A 49 -0.13 13.82 -12.05
N ILE A 50 -1.02 13.11 -11.37
CA ILE A 50 -2.36 12.77 -11.84
C ILE A 50 -3.38 13.40 -10.88
N PHE A 51 -4.28 14.21 -11.43
CA PHE A 51 -5.46 14.68 -10.70
C PHE A 51 -6.64 13.77 -11.00
N ARG A 52 -7.30 13.27 -9.96
CA ARG A 52 -8.53 12.48 -10.11
C ARG A 52 -9.40 12.49 -8.86
N ASN A 53 -10.66 12.88 -8.97
CA ASN A 53 -11.59 13.01 -7.84
C ASN A 53 -12.96 12.33 -8.06
N ASP A 54 -13.12 11.57 -9.14
CA ASP A 54 -14.37 10.95 -9.62
C ASP A 54 -14.71 9.61 -8.94
N PHE A 55 -13.85 9.09 -8.05
CA PHE A 55 -14.09 7.82 -7.34
C PHE A 55 -14.60 7.99 -5.90
N ILE A 56 -14.80 9.22 -5.45
CA ILE A 56 -15.28 9.52 -4.09
C ILE A 56 -16.77 9.20 -4.00
N SER A 57 -17.13 8.24 -3.15
CA SER A 57 -18.54 8.01 -2.79
C SER A 57 -19.05 9.16 -1.92
N GLY A 58 -20.29 9.60 -2.13
CA GLY A 58 -20.90 10.69 -1.35
C GLY A 58 -20.79 10.45 0.16
N GLY A 59 -20.40 11.49 0.91
CA GLY A 59 -20.30 11.45 2.37
C GLY A 59 -18.92 11.13 2.94
N LEU A 60 -17.95 10.67 2.15
CA LEU A 60 -16.56 10.48 2.61
C LEU A 60 -15.85 11.82 2.78
N THR A 61 -15.45 12.13 4.01
CA THR A 61 -14.67 13.32 4.38
C THR A 61 -13.42 12.91 5.15
N ARG A 62 -12.48 13.85 5.35
CA ARG A 62 -11.29 13.58 6.17
C ARG A 62 -11.65 13.25 7.63
N LEU A 63 -12.77 13.77 8.13
CA LEU A 63 -13.20 13.64 9.53
C LEU A 63 -13.85 12.29 9.85
N ASN A 64 -14.55 11.69 8.89
CA ASN A 64 -15.28 10.42 9.09
C ASN A 64 -14.60 9.20 8.44
N ARG A 65 -13.35 9.35 7.97
CA ARG A 65 -12.60 8.28 7.28
C ARG A 65 -12.29 7.04 8.14
N HIS A 66 -12.46 7.17 9.46
CA HIS A 66 -12.26 6.10 10.45
C HIS A 66 -13.57 5.41 10.87
N ASP A 67 -14.71 5.85 10.33
CA ASP A 67 -16.00 5.20 10.58
C ASP A 67 -16.03 3.83 9.88
N LEU A 68 -16.33 2.78 10.64
CA LEU A 68 -16.44 1.40 10.14
C LEU A 68 -17.46 1.29 9.01
N SER A 69 -18.55 2.07 9.06
CA SER A 69 -19.59 2.07 8.03
C SER A 69 -19.10 2.62 6.68
N LEU A 70 -18.05 3.45 6.69
CA LEU A 70 -17.47 4.08 5.50
C LEU A 70 -16.16 3.42 5.05
N GLN A 71 -15.60 2.53 5.86
CA GLN A 71 -14.30 1.90 5.60
C GLN A 71 -14.28 1.15 4.27
N ALA A 72 -15.33 0.38 3.96
CA ALA A 72 -15.44 -0.36 2.70
C ALA A 72 -15.41 0.58 1.47
N SER A 73 -16.24 1.63 1.50
CA SER A 73 -16.28 2.66 0.44
C SER A 73 -14.94 3.38 0.30
N ARG A 74 -14.25 3.66 1.41
CA ARG A 74 -12.91 4.27 1.40
C ARG A 74 -11.89 3.36 0.74
N ARG A 75 -11.83 2.09 1.14
CA ARG A 75 -10.87 1.11 0.59
C ARG A 75 -11.13 0.84 -0.89
N ARG A 76 -12.40 0.76 -1.30
CA ARG A 76 -12.79 0.71 -2.72
C ARG A 76 -12.25 1.89 -3.51
N MET A 77 -12.45 3.11 -3.00
CA MET A 77 -11.96 4.32 -3.64
C MET A 77 -10.43 4.32 -3.75
N LEU A 78 -9.73 3.96 -2.66
CA LEU A 78 -8.26 3.88 -2.64
C LEU A 78 -7.74 2.83 -3.63
N ALA A 79 -8.32 1.64 -3.65
CA ALA A 79 -7.95 0.58 -4.59
C ALA A 79 -8.10 1.05 -6.05
N ARG A 80 -9.19 1.75 -6.38
CA ARG A 80 -9.39 2.31 -7.73
C ARG A 80 -8.34 3.36 -8.08
N TYR A 81 -7.97 4.25 -7.15
CA TYR A 81 -6.90 5.23 -7.38
C TYR A 81 -5.52 4.58 -7.50
N ARG A 82 -5.16 3.64 -6.62
CA ARG A 82 -3.89 2.89 -6.71
C ARG A 82 -3.80 2.19 -8.07
N ASN A 83 -4.83 1.42 -8.46
CA ASN A 83 -4.85 0.72 -9.74
C ASN A 83 -4.77 1.68 -10.93
N TYR A 84 -5.48 2.81 -10.89
CA TYR A 84 -5.42 3.77 -11.98
C TYR A 84 -4.03 4.41 -12.11
N ALA A 85 -3.40 4.79 -10.99
CA ALA A 85 -2.06 5.32 -10.99
C ALA A 85 -1.07 4.32 -11.58
N LEU A 86 -1.14 3.04 -11.16
CA LEU A 86 -0.30 1.98 -11.69
C LEU A 86 -0.48 1.81 -13.21
N LEU A 87 -1.71 1.57 -13.65
CA LEU A 87 -2.01 1.28 -15.06
C LEU A 87 -1.72 2.48 -15.98
N SER A 88 -1.74 3.70 -15.45
CA SER A 88 -1.44 4.91 -16.22
C SER A 88 0.05 5.22 -16.33
N THR A 89 0.89 4.63 -15.48
CA THR A 89 2.31 5.04 -15.34
C THR A 89 3.31 3.91 -15.42
N MET A 90 2.89 2.65 -15.24
CA MET A 90 3.77 1.51 -15.35
C MET A 90 4.17 1.24 -16.80
N GLU A 91 5.47 1.28 -17.06
CA GLU A 91 6.08 1.01 -18.35
C GLU A 91 6.69 -0.39 -18.44
N SER A 92 7.04 -0.82 -19.65
CA SER A 92 7.68 -2.12 -19.90
C SER A 92 9.03 -2.31 -19.22
N TRP A 93 9.78 -1.23 -18.99
CA TRP A 93 11.11 -1.28 -18.37
C TRP A 93 11.09 -1.35 -16.85
N HIS A 94 9.95 -1.11 -16.19
CA HIS A 94 9.87 -1.24 -14.74
C HIS A 94 10.02 -2.69 -14.29
N GLN A 95 10.94 -2.95 -13.36
CA GLN A 95 11.13 -4.27 -12.74
C GLN A 95 10.52 -4.34 -11.34
N HIS A 96 10.35 -3.19 -10.70
CA HIS A 96 9.89 -3.07 -9.32
C HIS A 96 8.91 -1.91 -9.21
N VAL A 97 7.91 -2.06 -8.35
CA VAL A 97 6.94 -1.03 -8.00
C VAL A 97 6.98 -0.85 -6.49
N VAL A 98 7.06 0.39 -6.04
CA VAL A 98 7.06 0.74 -4.61
C VAL A 98 5.92 1.71 -4.37
N TRP A 99 4.97 1.27 -3.57
CA TRP A 99 3.89 2.08 -3.06
C TRP A 99 4.36 2.78 -1.79
N VAL A 100 4.10 4.08 -1.67
CA VAL A 100 4.40 4.88 -0.49
C VAL A 100 3.23 5.81 -0.24
N ASP A 101 2.63 5.74 0.95
CA ASP A 101 1.59 6.68 1.34
C ASP A 101 2.18 8.09 1.55
N ALA A 102 1.39 9.13 1.26
CA ALA A 102 1.87 10.52 1.25
C ALA A 102 2.18 11.10 2.65
N ASP A 103 1.85 10.37 3.71
CA ASP A 103 2.05 10.69 5.12
C ASP A 103 3.20 9.90 5.77
N ILE A 104 4.02 9.21 4.97
CA ILE A 104 5.32 8.69 5.38
C ILE A 104 6.36 9.81 5.39
N THR A 105 7.12 9.91 6.48
CA THR A 105 8.10 10.98 6.73
C THR A 105 9.53 10.49 6.79
N VAL A 106 9.76 9.20 7.09
CA VAL A 106 11.12 8.63 7.12
C VAL A 106 11.12 7.25 6.51
N ILE A 107 12.05 7.03 5.58
CA ILE A 107 12.36 5.74 4.97
C ILE A 107 13.89 5.60 5.03
N PRO A 108 14.43 4.50 5.59
CA PRO A 108 15.88 4.29 5.60
C PRO A 108 16.46 4.28 4.17
N PRO A 109 17.55 5.02 3.89
CA PRO A 109 18.15 5.12 2.55
C PRO A 109 18.38 3.79 1.82
N GLY A 110 18.91 2.80 2.53
CA GLY A 110 19.20 1.48 1.97
C GLY A 110 18.00 0.53 1.84
N LEU A 111 16.80 0.92 2.32
CA LEU A 111 15.65 0.01 2.37
C LEU A 111 15.19 -0.40 0.96
N LEU A 112 15.12 0.55 0.03
CA LEU A 112 14.72 0.26 -1.35
C LEU A 112 15.67 -0.75 -2.01
N LEU A 113 16.98 -0.54 -1.86
CA LEU A 113 17.98 -1.46 -2.42
C LEU A 113 17.86 -2.85 -1.80
N LYS A 114 17.66 -2.93 -0.47
CA LYS A 114 17.45 -4.19 0.25
C LYS A 114 16.20 -4.94 -0.24
N MET A 115 15.09 -4.23 -0.49
CA MET A 115 13.87 -4.83 -1.06
C MET A 115 14.14 -5.42 -2.44
N VAL A 116 14.80 -4.66 -3.33
CA VAL A 116 15.17 -5.10 -4.68
C VAL A 116 16.08 -6.33 -4.65
N GLN A 117 17.08 -6.37 -3.75
CA GLN A 117 18.04 -7.46 -3.63
C GLN A 117 17.51 -8.69 -2.89
N SER A 118 16.36 -8.58 -2.22
CA SER A 118 15.80 -9.67 -1.40
C SER A 118 15.37 -10.91 -2.21
N GLY A 119 15.07 -10.72 -3.51
CA GLY A 119 14.48 -11.75 -4.36
C GLY A 119 13.04 -12.14 -3.98
N ARG A 120 12.37 -11.39 -3.11
CA ARG A 120 10.99 -11.64 -2.67
C ARG A 120 9.96 -10.99 -3.60
N ASP A 121 8.75 -11.53 -3.58
CA ASP A 121 7.65 -11.12 -4.44
C ASP A 121 7.04 -9.78 -4.02
N ILE A 122 6.52 -9.75 -2.80
CA ILE A 122 5.82 -8.61 -2.19
C ILE A 122 6.39 -8.41 -0.79
N LEU A 123 6.80 -7.19 -0.46
CA LEU A 123 7.49 -6.85 0.79
C LEU A 123 6.88 -5.62 1.46
N GLU A 124 6.65 -5.74 2.77
CA GLU A 124 6.21 -4.65 3.63
C GLU A 124 7.21 -4.44 4.79
N PRO A 125 7.77 -3.23 4.98
CA PRO A 125 8.52 -2.87 6.18
C PRO A 125 7.59 -2.52 7.33
N MET A 126 8.08 -2.51 8.57
CA MET A 126 7.28 -2.04 9.70
C MET A 126 6.95 -0.56 9.54
N CYS A 127 5.70 -0.17 9.78
CA CYS A 127 5.32 1.24 9.87
C CYS A 127 5.08 1.64 11.32
N VAL A 128 5.86 2.60 11.82
CA VAL A 128 5.75 3.10 13.19
C VAL A 128 5.37 4.57 13.22
N ARG A 129 4.69 4.98 14.29
CA ARG A 129 4.41 6.39 14.61
C ARG A 129 4.89 6.72 16.00
N ASN A 130 5.49 7.88 16.17
CA ASN A 130 5.90 8.38 17.48
C ASN A 130 4.79 9.25 18.08
N ILE A 131 4.23 8.82 19.20
CA ILE A 131 3.26 9.59 19.98
C ILE A 131 3.89 9.94 21.31
N ARG A 132 4.22 11.23 21.51
CA ARG A 132 4.76 11.74 22.78
C ARG A 132 5.98 10.94 23.28
N GLY A 133 6.91 10.62 22.37
CA GLY A 133 8.12 9.86 22.67
C GLY A 133 7.97 8.34 22.67
N LYS A 134 6.77 7.81 22.39
CA LYS A 134 6.51 6.36 22.30
C LYS A 134 6.33 5.94 20.84
N TRP A 135 7.14 5.00 20.39
CA TRP A 135 6.99 4.36 19.09
C TRP A 135 5.91 3.29 19.15
N LEU A 136 4.87 3.42 18.32
CA LEU A 136 3.75 2.50 18.24
C LEU A 136 3.59 1.99 16.81
N ASN A 137 3.05 0.79 16.67
CA ASN A 137 2.63 0.28 15.37
C ASN A 137 1.58 1.20 14.75
N TYR A 138 1.77 1.55 13.49
CA TYR A 138 0.81 2.36 12.74
C TYR A 138 -0.01 1.51 11.76
N ASP A 139 0.63 0.61 11.01
CA ASP A 139 -0.08 -0.23 10.04
C ASP A 139 -0.64 -1.50 10.70
N ALA A 140 -1.97 -1.60 10.75
CA ALA A 140 -2.67 -2.72 11.35
C ALA A 140 -3.19 -3.74 10.31
N ASN A 141 -2.94 -3.51 9.01
CA ASN A 141 -3.44 -4.38 7.94
C ASN A 141 -2.48 -5.54 7.65
N ALA A 142 -1.26 -5.49 8.19
CA ALA A 142 -0.23 -6.52 8.07
C ALA A 142 -0.34 -7.57 9.18
N TRP A 143 -0.58 -8.83 8.82
CA TRP A 143 -0.76 -9.91 9.80
C TRP A 143 -0.53 -11.31 9.22
N VAL A 144 -0.39 -12.29 10.12
CA VAL A 144 -0.29 -13.73 9.84
C VAL A 144 -1.36 -14.47 10.65
N GLY A 145 -2.15 -15.32 10.02
CA GLY A 145 -3.16 -16.14 10.69
C GLY A 145 -4.41 -16.39 9.85
N GLN A 146 -5.52 -16.65 10.53
CA GLN A 146 -6.78 -16.93 9.86
C GLN A 146 -7.59 -15.63 9.65
N ARG A 147 -8.64 -15.71 8.84
CA ARG A 147 -9.65 -14.66 8.71
C ARG A 147 -11.00 -15.12 9.20
N LYS A 148 -11.82 -14.15 9.59
CA LYS A 148 -13.24 -14.40 9.85
C LYS A 148 -13.93 -14.85 8.57
N VAL A 149 -14.82 -15.82 8.69
CA VAL A 149 -15.64 -16.31 7.58
C VAL A 149 -17.08 -15.88 7.84
N ARG A 150 -17.70 -15.20 6.86
CA ARG A 150 -19.09 -14.75 6.97
C ARG A 150 -20.04 -15.95 6.85
N SER A 151 -20.91 -16.15 7.84
CA SER A 151 -22.00 -17.12 7.71
C SER A 151 -23.08 -16.58 6.75
N ALA A 152 -23.86 -17.47 6.12
CA ALA A 152 -24.88 -17.06 5.15
C ALA A 152 -25.95 -16.12 5.75
N THR A 153 -26.20 -16.19 7.05
CA THR A 153 -27.23 -15.42 7.76
C THR A 153 -26.71 -14.13 8.39
N ASP A 154 -25.40 -13.91 8.44
CA ASP A 154 -24.82 -12.74 9.10
C ASP A 154 -24.86 -11.49 8.21
N LYS A 155 -25.79 -10.60 8.52
CA LYS A 155 -25.97 -9.32 7.83
C LYS A 155 -25.05 -8.21 8.37
N ASN A 156 -24.48 -8.38 9.56
CA ASN A 156 -23.66 -7.38 10.26
C ASN A 156 -22.19 -7.78 10.31
N PHE A 157 -21.77 -8.68 9.42
CA PHE A 157 -20.42 -9.19 9.36
C PHE A 157 -19.40 -8.07 9.14
N VAL A 158 -18.37 -8.04 10.00
CA VAL A 158 -17.22 -7.14 9.86
C VAL A 158 -15.99 -7.98 9.50
N PRO A 159 -15.39 -7.78 8.30
CA PRO A 159 -14.21 -8.52 7.87
C PRO A 159 -13.00 -8.28 8.76
N GLY A 160 -12.00 -9.15 8.61
CA GLY A 160 -10.72 -9.00 9.29
C GLY A 160 -10.15 -10.29 9.87
N PRO A 161 -8.99 -10.19 10.53
CA PRO A 161 -8.28 -11.34 11.06
C PRO A 161 -9.05 -12.08 12.17
N LEU A 162 -8.80 -13.39 12.26
CA LEU A 162 -9.24 -14.31 13.31
C LEU A 162 -8.03 -15.14 13.75
N ASN A 163 -7.75 -15.23 15.05
CA ASN A 163 -6.58 -15.96 15.57
C ASN A 163 -5.26 -15.58 14.86
N ALA A 164 -5.06 -14.29 14.62
CA ALA A 164 -3.91 -13.78 13.87
C ALA A 164 -2.96 -12.99 14.76
N TRP A 165 -1.69 -13.03 14.39
CA TRP A 165 -0.65 -12.16 14.91
C TRP A 165 -0.50 -10.97 13.98
N SER A 166 -0.56 -9.75 14.52
CA SER A 166 -0.15 -8.58 13.75
C SER A 166 1.34 -8.71 13.39
N PHE A 167 1.74 -8.17 12.25
CA PHE A 167 3.15 -8.15 11.83
C PHE A 167 4.06 -7.57 12.94
N HIS A 168 3.57 -6.53 13.61
CA HIS A 168 4.26 -5.91 14.75
C HIS A 168 4.34 -6.78 16.01
N ASN A 169 3.53 -7.82 16.16
CA ASN A 169 3.54 -8.70 17.34
C ASN A 169 3.86 -10.16 16.99
N LEU A 170 4.44 -10.43 15.82
CA LEU A 170 4.85 -11.79 15.47
C LEU A 170 5.78 -12.40 16.53
N PRO A 171 5.58 -13.68 16.92
CA PRO A 171 6.37 -14.33 17.95
C PRO A 171 7.82 -14.57 17.53
N ASP A 172 8.04 -14.94 16.25
CA ASP A 172 9.37 -15.09 15.66
C ASP A 172 9.62 -13.99 14.62
N LYS A 173 10.60 -13.15 14.92
CA LYS A 173 11.15 -12.11 14.03
C LYS A 173 12.66 -12.21 13.92
N SER A 174 13.22 -13.39 14.19
CA SER A 174 14.67 -13.60 14.12
C SER A 174 15.20 -13.48 12.68
N LYS A 175 14.37 -13.80 11.70
CA LYS A 175 14.69 -13.76 10.27
C LYS A 175 14.53 -12.35 9.69
N PRO A 176 15.32 -11.98 8.66
CA PRO A 176 15.19 -10.69 7.98
C PRO A 176 13.88 -10.56 7.19
N PHE A 177 13.23 -11.68 6.87
CA PHE A 177 11.95 -11.74 6.20
C PHE A 177 11.06 -12.79 6.87
N VAL A 178 9.79 -12.46 7.05
CA VAL A 178 8.77 -13.35 7.63
C VAL A 178 7.57 -13.41 6.69
N PRO A 179 6.91 -14.57 6.51
CA PRO A 179 5.72 -14.65 5.67
C PRO A 179 4.58 -13.80 6.27
N LEU A 180 3.73 -13.26 5.41
CA LEU A 180 2.50 -12.52 5.75
C LEU A 180 1.32 -13.08 4.96
N ASP A 181 0.15 -13.20 5.59
CA ASP A 181 -1.11 -13.55 4.92
C ASP A 181 -1.81 -12.30 4.37
N SER A 182 -1.45 -11.14 4.91
CA SER A 182 -2.00 -9.84 4.55
C SER A 182 -0.98 -8.75 4.75
N VAL A 183 -1.06 -7.72 3.91
CA VAL A 183 -0.18 -6.55 3.93
C VAL A 183 -0.97 -5.25 4.04
N GLY A 184 -0.29 -4.23 4.54
CA GLY A 184 -0.72 -2.85 4.50
C GLY A 184 -0.33 -2.10 3.23
N GLY A 185 -0.60 -0.80 3.28
CA GLY A 185 -0.44 0.12 2.14
C GLY A 185 0.50 1.28 2.40
N THR A 186 1.01 1.41 3.63
CA THR A 186 1.87 2.51 4.09
C THR A 186 3.17 2.59 3.29
N MET A 187 3.85 1.46 3.14
CA MET A 187 4.84 1.23 2.10
C MET A 187 4.78 -0.22 1.66
N LEU A 188 4.73 -0.48 0.35
CA LEU A 188 4.64 -1.83 -0.19
C LEU A 188 5.49 -1.96 -1.44
N TYR A 189 6.47 -2.85 -1.43
CA TYR A 189 7.22 -3.24 -2.61
C TYR A 189 6.54 -4.44 -3.29
N VAL A 190 6.46 -4.41 -4.61
CA VAL A 190 5.93 -5.49 -5.45
C VAL A 190 6.80 -5.62 -6.70
N ARG A 191 7.19 -6.84 -7.07
CA ARG A 191 7.83 -7.07 -8.38
C ARG A 191 6.86 -6.68 -9.50
N ALA A 192 7.33 -5.95 -10.50
CA ALA A 192 6.44 -5.36 -11.51
C ALA A 192 5.74 -6.43 -12.37
N ASP A 193 6.34 -7.61 -12.55
CA ASP A 193 5.74 -8.75 -13.25
C ASP A 193 4.48 -9.30 -12.56
N ILE A 194 4.41 -9.24 -11.23
CA ILE A 194 3.24 -9.64 -10.43
C ILE A 194 2.04 -8.76 -10.79
N HIS A 195 2.25 -7.45 -10.85
CA HIS A 195 1.23 -6.50 -11.30
C HIS A 195 0.84 -6.73 -12.78
N ARG A 196 1.80 -7.03 -13.66
CA ARG A 196 1.52 -7.35 -15.07
C ARG A 196 0.69 -8.62 -15.26
N GLN A 197 0.75 -9.54 -14.31
CA GLN A 197 -0.07 -10.76 -14.30
C GLN A 197 -1.47 -10.57 -13.70
N GLY A 198 -1.83 -9.33 -13.37
CA GLY A 198 -3.18 -8.98 -12.92
C GLY A 198 -3.36 -8.97 -11.40
N VAL A 199 -2.29 -9.14 -10.62
CA VAL A 199 -2.35 -8.90 -9.17
C VAL A 199 -2.44 -7.40 -8.94
N MET A 200 -3.62 -6.94 -8.54
CA MET A 200 -3.94 -5.53 -8.33
C MET A 200 -4.61 -5.36 -6.97
N PHE A 201 -4.86 -4.11 -6.55
CA PHE A 201 -5.66 -3.85 -5.34
C PHE A 201 -7.15 -4.09 -5.68
N PRO A 202 -7.85 -5.07 -5.08
CA PRO A 202 -9.24 -5.32 -5.44
C PRO A 202 -10.12 -4.13 -5.08
N ALA A 203 -10.86 -3.60 -6.05
CA ALA A 203 -11.81 -2.51 -5.83
C ALA A 203 -13.15 -3.00 -5.25
N HIS A 204 -13.31 -4.30 -5.09
CA HIS A 204 -14.45 -4.97 -4.48
C HIS A 204 -13.93 -6.06 -3.55
N TYR A 205 -14.80 -6.62 -2.71
CA TYR A 205 -14.42 -7.75 -1.87
C TYR A 205 -14.13 -8.99 -2.70
N ALA A 206 -12.86 -9.40 -2.81
CA ALA A 206 -12.50 -10.58 -3.59
C ALA A 206 -13.04 -11.90 -2.98
N ILE A 207 -13.22 -11.93 -1.66
CA ILE A 207 -13.57 -13.15 -0.93
C ILE A 207 -15.09 -13.27 -0.81
N GLY A 208 -15.62 -14.40 -1.29
CA GLY A 208 -17.05 -14.71 -1.27
C GLY A 208 -17.86 -13.93 -2.30
N SER A 209 -17.23 -13.30 -3.28
CA SER A 209 -17.92 -12.71 -4.44
C SER A 209 -18.44 -13.79 -5.38
N ASP A 210 -19.64 -13.56 -5.91
CA ASP A 210 -20.27 -14.36 -6.97
C ASP A 210 -20.80 -13.43 -8.07
N TRP A 211 -21.42 -14.00 -9.11
CA TRP A 211 -21.95 -13.24 -10.25
C TRP A 211 -23.05 -12.24 -9.91
N GLY A 212 -23.84 -12.51 -8.86
CA GLY A 212 -25.00 -11.70 -8.48
C GLY A 212 -24.76 -10.82 -7.24
N ARG A 213 -23.69 -11.08 -6.47
CA ARG A 213 -23.46 -10.44 -5.19
C ARG A 213 -21.97 -10.23 -4.93
N GLU A 214 -21.65 -9.03 -4.45
CA GLU A 214 -20.34 -8.74 -3.90
C GLU A 214 -20.07 -9.54 -2.61
N GLY A 215 -18.81 -9.95 -2.45
CA GLY A 215 -18.31 -10.69 -1.31
C GLY A 215 -18.31 -9.92 0.01
N TYR A 216 -17.41 -10.29 0.90
CA TYR A 216 -17.38 -9.75 2.26
C TYR A 216 -16.01 -9.40 2.80
N ASP A 217 -14.92 -9.82 2.16
CA ASP A 217 -13.57 -9.59 2.63
C ASP A 217 -12.57 -9.54 1.45
N GLY A 218 -11.31 -9.19 1.72
CA GLY A 218 -10.24 -9.13 0.74
C GLY A 218 -10.39 -7.98 -0.24
N ILE A 219 -10.56 -6.76 0.28
CA ILE A 219 -10.53 -5.53 -0.51
C ILE A 219 -9.17 -4.85 -0.40
N GLU A 220 -8.76 -4.13 -1.43
CA GLU A 220 -7.54 -3.31 -1.44
C GLU A 220 -6.26 -4.08 -1.06
N THR A 221 -5.48 -3.68 -0.04
CA THR A 221 -4.17 -4.33 0.25
C THR A 221 -4.34 -5.75 0.79
N GLU A 222 -5.37 -5.99 1.61
CA GLU A 222 -5.64 -7.32 2.17
C GLU A 222 -6.11 -8.31 1.08
N GLY A 223 -6.77 -7.79 0.03
CA GLY A 223 -7.16 -8.55 -1.14
C GLY A 223 -5.99 -8.85 -2.08
N LEU A 224 -4.96 -8.00 -2.09
CA LEU A 224 -3.79 -8.15 -2.95
C LEU A 224 -3.04 -9.46 -2.65
N CYS A 225 -2.69 -9.71 -1.38
CA CYS A 225 -2.00 -10.95 -0.99
C CYS A 225 -2.85 -12.20 -1.24
N TYR A 226 -4.16 -12.10 -0.98
CA TYR A 226 -5.08 -13.20 -1.26
C TYR A 226 -5.07 -13.60 -2.73
N ILE A 227 -5.10 -12.63 -3.66
CA ILE A 227 -5.03 -12.90 -5.10
C ILE A 227 -3.64 -13.39 -5.51
N ALA A 228 -2.59 -12.75 -4.99
CA ALA A 228 -1.20 -13.11 -5.30
C ALA A 228 -0.90 -14.59 -5.00
N HIS A 229 -1.43 -15.10 -3.89
CA HIS A 229 -1.26 -16.49 -3.48
C HIS A 229 -1.76 -17.51 -4.52
N PHE A 230 -2.89 -17.25 -5.20
CA PHE A 230 -3.41 -18.17 -6.23
C PHE A 230 -2.52 -18.23 -7.49
N LEU A 231 -1.66 -17.25 -7.69
CA LEU A 231 -0.67 -17.23 -8.77
C LEU A 231 0.71 -17.74 -8.33
N GLY A 232 0.83 -18.24 -7.09
CA GLY A 232 2.08 -18.75 -6.54
C GLY A 232 3.03 -17.69 -5.99
N TYR A 233 2.54 -16.47 -5.75
CA TYR A 233 3.32 -15.38 -5.14
C TYR A 233 3.07 -15.28 -3.63
N GLU A 234 4.10 -14.89 -2.89
CA GLU A 234 4.05 -14.82 -1.43
C GLU A 234 4.24 -13.39 -0.92
N CYS A 235 3.50 -13.04 0.14
CA CYS A 235 3.69 -11.77 0.84
C CYS A 235 4.64 -11.93 2.02
N TRP A 236 5.50 -10.92 2.22
CA TRP A 236 6.58 -10.95 3.21
C TRP A 236 6.66 -9.66 4.00
N GLY A 237 6.98 -9.76 5.28
CA GLY A 237 7.29 -8.66 6.17
C GLY A 237 8.80 -8.55 6.41
N MET A 238 9.31 -7.32 6.57
CA MET A 238 10.70 -7.01 6.92
C MET A 238 10.79 -6.51 8.37
N PRO A 239 10.86 -7.40 9.38
CA PRO A 239 10.65 -7.02 10.77
C PRO A 239 11.78 -6.18 11.39
N HIS A 240 12.93 -6.09 10.72
CA HIS A 240 14.09 -5.31 11.18
C HIS A 240 14.19 -3.94 10.51
N ASP A 241 13.28 -3.64 9.58
CA ASP A 241 13.28 -2.42 8.80
C ASP A 241 12.00 -1.65 9.11
N ALA A 242 12.16 -0.39 9.53
CA ALA A 242 11.03 0.44 9.94
C ALA A 242 11.02 1.76 9.18
N ILE A 243 9.84 2.16 8.74
CA ILE A 243 9.51 3.48 8.21
C ILE A 243 8.68 4.25 9.23
N GLN A 244 8.66 5.57 9.12
CA GLN A 244 7.93 6.44 10.04
C GLN A 244 6.76 7.13 9.34
N HIS A 245 5.61 7.09 9.99
CA HIS A 245 4.43 7.84 9.62
C HIS A 245 4.38 9.17 10.40
N VAL A 246 3.76 10.20 9.81
CA VAL A 246 3.52 11.49 10.46
C VAL A 246 2.81 11.33 11.82
N TRP A 247 3.17 12.19 12.77
CA TRP A 247 2.84 12.21 14.21
C TRP A 247 1.34 12.08 14.56
#